data_AF-A0A067PZ01-F1
#
_entry.id   AF-A0A067PZ01-F1
#
_cell.length_a   1.000
_cell.length_b   1.000
_cell.length_c   1.000
_cell.angle_alpha   90.00
_cell.angle_beta   90.00
_cell.angle_gamma   90.00
#
_symmetry.space_group_name_H-M   'P 1'
#
loop_
_entity.id
_entity.type
_entity.pdbx_description
1 polymer ?
#
loop_
_entity_poly.entity_id
_entity_poly.type
_entity_poly.pdbx_seq_one_letter_code
_entity_poly.pdbx_strand_id
1 'polypeptide(L)'
;GVPNFDALQSSKKVLLYERRPAWWVRWTYALVVADILSFGSMAHFGYNYWTKYEDESQASVPISDAPNPVDSSPPKGRWVARPEWQRFFLASSQVVVGTFIAGALLIYRSHVVTKIHIFQPLRGPSTRSTQQVLVQNPQHRAESGGRLYNMQDCQLRPGRDTTEMILRVKGVKGHFWIGTKGALIKGKDLGVQ
;
A
#
# COMPACT_ATOMS: atom_id res chain seq x y z
N GLY A 1 -14.47 22.24 14.42
CA GLY A 1 -15.89 21.84 14.29
C GLY A 1 -16.01 20.86 13.15
N VAL A 2 -16.62 19.70 13.38
CA VAL A 2 -16.90 18.75 12.31
C VAL A 2 -18.07 19.32 11.49
N PRO A 3 -17.94 19.52 10.16
CA PRO A 3 -19.02 20.07 9.35
C PRO A 3 -20.24 19.13 9.37
N ASN A 4 -21.44 19.71 9.52
CA ASN A 4 -22.69 18.96 9.51
C ASN A 4 -22.98 18.47 8.08
N PHE A 5 -22.94 17.15 7.87
CA PHE A 5 -23.09 16.51 6.57
C PHE A 5 -24.50 16.68 5.99
N ASP A 6 -25.52 16.78 6.85
CA ASP A 6 -26.93 16.82 6.44
C ASP A 6 -27.27 18.15 5.77
N ALA A 7 -26.72 19.26 6.28
CA ALA A 7 -26.88 20.59 5.68
C ALA A 7 -26.25 20.68 4.28
N LEU A 8 -25.21 19.89 4.01
CA LEU A 8 -24.52 19.89 2.71
C LEU A 8 -25.23 19.05 1.65
N GLN A 9 -26.05 18.07 2.06
CA GLN A 9 -26.86 17.30 1.09
C GLN A 9 -27.87 18.18 0.34
N SER A 10 -28.35 19.26 0.98
CA SER A 10 -29.24 20.25 0.37
C SER A 10 -28.54 21.16 -0.66
N SER A 11 -27.21 21.29 -0.59
CA SER A 11 -26.46 22.20 -1.46
C SER A 11 -26.17 21.59 -2.84
N LYS A 12 -26.12 22.44 -3.88
CA LYS A 12 -25.85 22.01 -5.25
C LYS A 12 -24.45 21.40 -5.35
N LYS A 13 -24.41 20.08 -5.54
CA LYS A 13 -23.18 19.29 -5.77
C LYS A 13 -22.70 19.47 -7.20
N VAL A 14 -21.51 20.05 -7.38
CA VAL A 14 -20.87 20.11 -8.70
C VAL A 14 -19.74 19.08 -8.74
N LEU A 15 -19.86 18.08 -9.62
CA LEU A 15 -18.77 17.13 -9.88
C LEU A 15 -17.66 17.86 -10.64
N LEU A 16 -16.52 18.04 -10.00
CA LEU A 16 -15.36 18.70 -10.61
C LEU A 16 -14.50 17.68 -11.34
N TYR A 17 -14.22 16.55 -10.70
CA TYR A 17 -13.30 15.53 -11.17
C TYR A 17 -13.86 14.15 -10.87
N GLU A 18 -13.77 13.26 -11.85
CA GLU A 18 -14.06 11.84 -11.70
C GLU A 18 -13.04 11.02 -12.46
N ARG A 19 -12.51 9.97 -11.84
CA ARG A 19 -11.62 9.02 -12.47
C ARG A 19 -11.95 7.60 -12.03
N ARG A 20 -11.89 6.67 -12.97
CA ARG A 20 -11.97 5.24 -12.66
C ARG A 20 -10.71 4.83 -11.89
N PRO A 21 -10.84 4.14 -10.75
CA PRO A 21 -9.68 3.69 -10.00
C PRO A 21 -8.80 2.81 -10.89
N ALA A 22 -7.48 2.95 -10.77
CA ALA A 22 -6.54 2.07 -11.44
C ALA A 22 -6.84 0.61 -11.08
N TRP A 23 -6.53 -0.32 -11.98
CA TRP A 23 -6.90 -1.73 -11.81
C TRP A 23 -6.38 -2.29 -10.46
N TRP A 24 -5.13 -1.99 -10.07
CA TRP A 24 -4.52 -2.47 -8.83
C TRP A 24 -5.24 -1.97 -7.57
N VAL A 25 -5.88 -0.80 -7.63
CA VAL A 25 -6.66 -0.22 -6.53
C VAL A 25 -7.90 -1.05 -6.25
N ARG A 26 -8.54 -1.57 -7.31
CA ARG A 26 -9.73 -2.42 -7.20
C ARG A 26 -9.37 -3.78 -6.58
N TRP A 27 -8.18 -4.27 -6.89
CA TRP A 27 -7.68 -5.57 -6.44
C TRP A 27 -6.79 -5.49 -5.20
N THR A 28 -6.69 -4.34 -4.53
CA THR A 28 -5.76 -4.18 -3.40
C THR A 28 -5.97 -5.22 -2.29
N TYR A 29 -7.22 -5.57 -1.98
CA TYR A 29 -7.48 -6.61 -0.97
C TYR A 29 -7.05 -8.00 -1.44
N ALA A 30 -7.25 -8.33 -2.72
CA ALA A 30 -6.76 -9.57 -3.29
C ALA A 30 -5.22 -9.62 -3.29
N LEU A 31 -4.56 -8.51 -3.62
CA LEU A 31 -3.10 -8.39 -3.56
C LEU A 31 -2.58 -8.54 -2.12
N VAL A 32 -3.26 -7.98 -1.12
CA VAL A 32 -2.91 -8.17 0.30
C VAL A 32 -3.09 -9.63 0.73
N VAL A 33 -4.15 -10.30 0.31
CA VAL A 33 -4.33 -11.74 0.59
C VAL A 33 -3.24 -12.57 -0.08
N ALA A 34 -2.92 -12.27 -1.34
CA ALA A 34 -1.84 -12.93 -2.07
C ALA A 34 -0.49 -12.72 -1.36
N ASP A 35 -0.19 -11.51 -0.90
CA ASP A 35 1.01 -11.17 -0.12
C ASP A 35 1.11 -12.01 1.16
N ILE A 36 0.04 -12.09 1.95
CA ILE A 36 0.00 -12.91 3.18
C ILE A 36 0.27 -14.38 2.88
N LEU A 37 -0.35 -14.94 1.82
CA LEU A 37 -0.15 -16.33 1.44
C LEU A 37 1.28 -16.58 0.95
N SER A 38 1.83 -15.68 0.14
CA SER A 38 3.19 -15.79 -0.39
C SER A 38 4.24 -15.70 0.73
N PHE A 39 4.20 -14.64 1.55
CA PHE A 39 5.17 -14.46 2.64
C PHE A 39 4.96 -15.47 3.78
N GLY A 40 3.72 -15.89 4.04
CA GLY A 40 3.43 -16.98 4.98
C GLY A 40 4.04 -18.30 4.51
N SER A 41 3.90 -18.62 3.22
CA SER A 41 4.53 -19.81 2.63
C SER A 41 6.05 -19.72 2.69
N MET A 42 6.64 -18.58 2.31
CA MET A 42 8.09 -18.38 2.39
C MET A 42 8.61 -18.54 3.83
N ALA A 43 7.91 -17.98 4.82
CA ALA A 43 8.28 -18.09 6.23
C ALA A 43 8.21 -19.53 6.70
N HIS A 44 7.15 -20.25 6.33
CA HIS A 44 7.02 -21.68 6.60
C HIS A 44 8.14 -22.50 5.95
N PHE A 45 8.49 -22.22 4.69
CA PHE A 45 9.57 -22.92 3.99
C PHE A 45 10.93 -22.62 4.61
N GLY A 46 11.24 -21.35 4.89
CA GLY A 46 12.48 -20.93 5.53
C GLY A 46 12.63 -21.50 6.94
N TYR A 47 11.52 -21.69 7.67
CA TYR A 47 11.57 -22.28 9.00
C TYR A 47 11.78 -23.80 8.98
N ASN A 48 11.11 -24.52 8.08
CA ASN A 48 11.13 -26.00 8.10
C ASN A 48 12.22 -26.63 7.24
N TYR A 49 12.59 -26.01 6.12
CA TYR A 49 13.46 -26.62 5.11
C TYR A 49 14.82 -25.94 4.96
N TRP A 50 15.13 -24.92 5.75
CA TRP A 50 16.44 -24.27 5.70
C TRP A 50 17.50 -25.10 6.44
N THR A 51 18.20 -25.92 5.66
CA THR A 51 19.20 -26.88 6.14
C THR A 51 20.63 -26.44 5.79
N LYS A 52 21.61 -27.10 6.41
CA LYS A 52 23.03 -27.05 6.08
C LYS A 52 23.50 -28.49 5.85
N TYR A 53 24.39 -28.69 4.89
CA TYR A 53 25.08 -29.96 4.71
C TYR A 53 26.21 -30.05 5.74
N GLU A 54 26.21 -31.12 6.53
CA GLU A 54 27.29 -31.42 7.47
C GLU A 54 28.01 -32.69 6.99
N ASP A 55 29.31 -32.53 6.71
CA ASP A 55 30.20 -33.66 6.38
C ASP A 55 30.47 -34.46 7.65
N GLU A 56 30.15 -35.76 7.63
CA GLU A 56 30.33 -36.64 8.79
C GLU A 56 31.80 -36.74 9.23
N SER A 57 32.74 -36.47 8.32
CA SER A 57 34.18 -36.52 8.57
C SER A 57 34.69 -35.48 9.57
N GLN A 58 33.96 -34.37 9.79
CA GLN A 58 34.38 -33.34 10.75
C GLN A 58 33.89 -33.58 12.19
N ALA A 59 32.86 -34.42 12.38
CA ALA A 59 32.27 -34.65 13.70
C ALA A 59 33.06 -35.69 14.54
N SER A 60 33.95 -36.47 13.91
CA SER A 60 34.67 -37.56 14.54
C SER A 60 36.16 -37.52 14.20
N VAL A 61 36.88 -36.50 14.67
CA VAL A 61 38.35 -36.54 14.71
C VAL A 61 38.78 -36.89 16.14
N PRO A 62 38.90 -38.19 16.50
CA PRO A 62 39.86 -38.57 17.52
C PRO A 62 41.26 -38.33 16.93
N ILE A 63 42.08 -37.54 17.63
CA ILE A 63 43.49 -37.30 17.31
C ILE A 63 44.16 -38.68 17.27
N SER A 64 44.42 -39.21 16.08
CA SER A 64 45.13 -40.47 15.89
C SER A 64 46.05 -40.32 14.70
N ASP A 65 47.36 -40.21 14.98
CA ASP A 65 48.45 -39.83 14.08
C ASP A 65 48.85 -40.93 13.06
N ALA A 66 47.91 -41.75 12.60
CA ALA A 66 48.21 -42.82 11.64
C ALA A 66 47.85 -42.41 10.19
N PRO A 67 48.81 -42.44 9.24
CA PRO A 67 48.55 -42.14 7.83
C PRO A 67 47.80 -43.31 7.17
N ASN A 68 46.48 -43.18 7.04
CA ASN A 68 45.65 -44.16 6.34
C ASN A 68 45.51 -43.83 4.84
N PRO A 69 45.39 -44.86 3.98
CA PRO A 69 45.33 -44.72 2.53
C PRO A 69 44.06 -44.00 2.07
N VAL A 70 44.21 -43.25 0.97
CA VAL A 70 43.20 -42.36 0.39
C VAL A 70 42.08 -43.18 -0.27
N ASP A 71 41.04 -43.52 0.49
CA ASP A 71 39.80 -44.08 -0.07
C ASP A 71 38.94 -42.95 -0.67
N SER A 72 38.81 -42.94 -1.99
CA SER A 72 38.07 -41.97 -2.80
C SER A 72 36.55 -42.20 -2.83
N SER A 73 35.97 -42.57 -1.69
CA SER A 73 34.51 -42.67 -1.57
C SER A 73 33.87 -41.27 -1.53
N PRO A 74 32.71 -41.04 -2.19
CA PRO A 74 32.05 -39.75 -2.17
C PRO A 74 31.71 -39.37 -0.71
N PRO A 75 31.91 -38.10 -0.31
CA PRO A 75 31.71 -37.68 1.07
C PRO A 75 30.28 -37.97 1.50
N LYS A 76 30.12 -38.90 2.46
CA LYS A 76 28.85 -39.15 3.12
C LYS A 76 28.60 -37.98 4.07
N GLY A 77 27.60 -37.17 3.74
CA GLY A 77 27.16 -36.08 4.59
C GLY A 77 25.65 -36.11 4.74
N ARG A 78 25.18 -35.46 5.81
CA ARG A 78 23.77 -35.41 6.20
C ARG A 78 23.28 -33.98 6.12
N TRP A 79 22.06 -33.80 5.62
CA TRP A 79 21.35 -32.53 5.71
C TRP A 79 20.77 -32.37 7.11
N VAL A 80 21.24 -31.35 7.83
CA VAL A 80 20.78 -31.03 9.19
C VAL A 80 20.12 -29.65 9.19
N ALA A 81 19.05 -29.49 9.97
CA ALA A 81 18.39 -28.20 10.11
C ALA A 81 19.32 -27.20 10.79
N ARG A 82 19.30 -25.93 10.34
CA ARG A 82 20.06 -24.86 10.99
C ARG A 82 19.51 -24.58 12.41
N PRO A 83 20.30 -23.94 13.30
CA PRO A 83 19.84 -23.56 14.63
C PRO A 83 18.49 -22.83 14.58
N GLU A 84 17.61 -23.14 15.54
CA GLU A 84 16.23 -22.62 15.56
C GLU A 84 16.15 -21.10 15.54
N TRP A 85 17.06 -20.42 16.25
CA TRP A 85 17.09 -18.96 16.28
C TRP A 85 17.35 -18.36 14.89
N GLN A 86 18.24 -18.95 14.08
CA GLN A 86 18.52 -18.48 12.72
C GLN A 86 17.27 -18.59 11.85
N ARG A 87 16.61 -19.74 11.91
CA ARG A 87 15.37 -20.03 11.16
C ARG A 87 14.23 -19.10 11.59
N PHE A 88 14.12 -18.83 12.89
CA PHE A 88 13.14 -17.88 13.45
C PHE A 88 13.35 -16.45 12.94
N PHE A 89 14.59 -15.93 12.96
CA PHE A 89 14.86 -14.58 12.44
C PHE A 89 14.59 -14.48 10.94
N LEU A 90 14.98 -15.48 10.16
CA LEU A 90 14.71 -15.51 8.73
C LEU A 90 13.20 -15.47 8.45
N ALA A 91 12.43 -16.36 9.09
CA ALA A 91 10.97 -16.40 8.94
C ALA A 91 10.31 -15.09 9.41
N SER A 92 10.73 -14.56 10.57
CA SER A 92 10.21 -13.31 11.11
C SER A 92 10.47 -12.12 10.17
N SER A 93 11.67 -12.06 9.57
CA SER A 93 12.01 -10.99 8.62
C SER A 93 11.07 -10.98 7.40
N GLN A 94 10.68 -12.14 6.90
CA GLN A 94 9.77 -12.28 5.76
C GLN A 94 8.37 -11.79 6.13
N VAL A 95 7.86 -12.12 7.33
CA VAL A 95 6.57 -11.62 7.82
C VAL A 95 6.58 -10.10 7.96
N VAL A 96 7.67 -9.52 8.48
CA VAL A 96 7.83 -8.06 8.59
C VAL A 96 7.80 -7.39 7.21
N VAL A 97 8.51 -7.95 6.23
CA VAL A 97 8.54 -7.43 4.85
C VAL A 97 7.15 -7.50 4.22
N GLY A 98 6.44 -8.64 4.30
CA GLY A 98 5.07 -8.76 3.78
C GLY A 98 4.11 -7.77 4.45
N THR A 99 4.15 -7.67 5.78
CA THR A 99 3.35 -6.70 6.54
C THR A 99 3.61 -5.26 6.09
N PHE A 100 4.87 -4.90 5.85
CA PHE A 100 5.23 -3.58 5.33
C PHE A 100 4.67 -3.33 3.94
N ILE A 101 4.78 -4.30 3.01
CA ILE A 101 4.24 -4.20 1.65
C ILE A 101 2.71 -4.05 1.67
N ALA A 102 2.02 -4.89 2.44
CA ALA A 102 0.57 -4.82 2.60
C ALA A 102 0.14 -3.46 3.19
N GLY A 103 0.84 -2.97 4.21
CA GLY A 103 0.60 -1.65 4.80
C GLY A 103 0.81 -0.52 3.79
N ALA A 104 1.90 -0.56 3.03
CA ALA A 104 2.20 0.43 1.99
C ALA A 104 1.13 0.46 0.90
N LEU A 105 0.63 -0.71 0.44
CA LEU A 105 -0.46 -0.80 -0.52
C LEU A 105 -1.76 -0.15 -0.01
N LEU A 106 -2.12 -0.39 1.24
CA LEU A 106 -3.32 0.19 1.86
C LEU A 106 -3.18 1.70 2.05
N ILE A 107 -2.01 2.17 2.51
CA ILE A 107 -1.73 3.60 2.63
C ILE A 107 -1.80 4.25 1.25
N TYR A 108 -1.13 3.71 0.25
CA TYR A 108 -1.10 4.28 -1.10
C TYR A 108 -2.51 4.31 -1.72
N ARG A 109 -3.31 3.25 -1.54
CA ARG A 109 -4.73 3.25 -1.91
C ARG A 109 -5.52 4.37 -1.24
N SER A 110 -5.23 4.68 0.02
CA SER A 110 -5.90 5.76 0.75
C SER A 110 -5.54 7.16 0.26
N HIS A 111 -4.47 7.32 -0.53
CA HIS A 111 -4.06 8.61 -1.10
C HIS A 111 -4.59 8.85 -2.52
N VAL A 112 -5.11 7.82 -3.19
CA VAL A 112 -5.67 7.95 -4.55
C VAL A 112 -7.06 8.60 -4.48
N VAL A 113 -7.24 9.67 -5.25
CA VAL A 113 -8.53 10.34 -5.40
C VAL A 113 -9.30 9.78 -6.57
N THR A 114 -10.56 9.43 -6.36
CA THR A 114 -11.47 8.96 -7.41
C THR A 114 -12.46 10.03 -7.83
N LYS A 115 -13.01 10.80 -6.88
CA LYS A 115 -13.98 11.86 -7.18
C LYS A 115 -13.73 13.09 -6.32
N ILE A 116 -13.94 14.26 -6.91
CA ILE A 116 -13.92 15.54 -6.21
C ILE A 116 -15.23 16.26 -6.52
N HIS A 117 -15.98 16.57 -5.47
CA HIS A 117 -17.17 17.42 -5.57
C HIS A 117 -16.90 18.76 -4.90
N ILE A 118 -17.34 19.84 -5.54
CA ILE A 118 -17.38 21.16 -4.94
C ILE A 118 -18.81 21.43 -4.49
N PHE A 119 -18.95 21.79 -3.22
CA PHE A 119 -20.17 22.28 -2.65
C PHE A 119 -20.18 23.80 -2.73
N GLN A 120 -21.14 24.33 -3.49
CA GLN A 120 -21.40 25.75 -3.49
C GLN A 120 -22.25 26.09 -2.28
N PRO A 121 -21.84 27.08 -1.49
CA PRO A 121 -22.66 27.50 -0.37
C PRO A 121 -23.99 28.05 -0.85
N LEU A 122 -25.08 27.67 -0.19
CA LEU A 122 -26.36 28.36 -0.34
C LEU A 122 -26.13 29.80 0.16
N ARG A 123 -26.33 30.79 -0.72
CA ARG A 123 -26.17 32.22 -0.38
C ARG A 123 -27.20 32.60 0.69
N GLY A 124 -26.82 32.48 1.96
CA GLY A 124 -27.51 33.07 3.09
C GLY A 124 -26.98 34.49 3.36
N PRO A 125 -27.83 35.43 3.79
CA PRO A 125 -27.46 36.85 3.89
C PRO A 125 -26.42 37.21 4.98
N SER A 126 -26.07 36.30 5.90
CA SER A 126 -25.25 36.66 7.08
C SER A 126 -24.05 35.76 7.37
N THR A 127 -23.81 34.69 6.62
CA THR A 127 -22.68 33.77 6.86
C THR A 127 -21.69 33.79 5.71
N ARG A 128 -20.42 34.13 6.00
CA ARG A 128 -19.27 33.91 5.10
C ARG A 128 -19.16 32.43 4.80
N SER A 129 -19.93 31.98 3.82
CA SER A 129 -20.04 30.57 3.55
C SER A 129 -18.84 30.14 2.71
N THR A 130 -17.93 29.43 3.35
CA THR A 130 -16.73 28.91 2.70
C THR A 130 -17.11 27.77 1.79
N GLN A 131 -16.74 27.84 0.51
CA GLN A 131 -16.84 26.69 -0.40
C GLN A 131 -16.12 25.49 0.21
N GLN A 132 -16.73 24.31 0.10
CA GLN A 132 -16.18 23.06 0.59
C GLN A 132 -15.93 22.10 -0.56
N VAL A 133 -14.89 21.30 -0.41
CA VAL A 133 -14.45 20.29 -1.36
C VAL A 133 -14.58 18.93 -0.70
N LEU A 134 -15.33 18.04 -1.33
CA LEU A 134 -15.44 16.65 -0.93
C LEU A 134 -14.46 15.82 -1.75
N VAL A 135 -13.50 15.21 -1.08
CA VAL A 135 -12.53 14.31 -1.68
C VAL A 135 -12.96 12.87 -1.37
N GLN A 136 -13.26 12.11 -2.41
CA GLN A 136 -13.59 10.69 -2.32
C GLN A 136 -12.42 9.83 -2.81
N ASN A 137 -12.21 8.73 -2.08
CA ASN A 137 -11.13 7.79 -2.29
C ASN A 137 -11.77 6.42 -2.50
N PRO A 138 -11.05 5.43 -3.05
CA PRO A 138 -11.57 4.08 -3.31
C PRO A 138 -12.07 3.30 -2.09
N GLN A 139 -11.82 3.82 -0.88
CA GLN A 139 -12.32 3.23 0.38
C GLN A 139 -13.73 3.72 0.72
N HIS A 140 -14.13 4.89 0.23
CA HIS A 140 -15.47 5.41 0.41
C HIS A 140 -16.41 4.69 -0.58
N ARG A 141 -17.45 4.01 -0.08
CA ARG A 141 -18.54 3.48 -0.91
C ARG A 141 -19.28 4.63 -1.58
N ALA A 142 -19.96 4.38 -2.70
CA ALA A 142 -20.68 5.41 -3.47
C ALA A 142 -21.65 6.24 -2.63
N GLU A 143 -22.22 5.64 -1.57
CA GLU A 143 -23.17 6.28 -0.64
C GLU A 143 -22.51 6.83 0.63
N SER A 144 -21.41 6.21 1.09
CA SER A 144 -20.68 6.68 2.26
C SER A 144 -19.75 7.81 1.85
N GLY A 145 -20.03 9.02 2.32
CA GLY A 145 -19.35 10.25 1.90
C GLY A 145 -17.81 10.21 1.89
N GLY A 146 -17.23 11.24 1.26
CA GLY A 146 -15.80 11.51 1.30
C GLY A 146 -15.37 12.35 2.50
N ARG A 147 -14.14 12.83 2.48
CA ARG A 147 -13.67 13.83 3.44
C ARG A 147 -13.94 15.23 2.92
N LEU A 148 -14.55 16.06 3.76
CA LEU A 148 -14.82 17.46 3.47
C LEU A 148 -13.64 18.32 3.93
N TYR A 149 -13.21 19.21 3.04
CA TYR A 149 -12.19 20.21 3.31
C TYR A 149 -12.70 21.58 2.88
N ASN A 150 -12.26 22.64 3.55
CA ASN A 150 -12.54 23.99 3.05
C ASN A 150 -11.70 24.25 1.81
N MET A 151 -12.30 24.85 0.78
CA MET A 151 -11.60 25.17 -0.47
C MET A 151 -10.37 26.06 -0.24
N GLN A 152 -10.42 26.93 0.77
CA GLN A 152 -9.31 27.82 1.14
C GLN A 152 -8.09 27.08 1.69
N ASP A 153 -8.30 25.88 2.25
CA ASP A 153 -7.24 25.02 2.78
C ASP A 153 -6.67 24.07 1.71
N CYS A 154 -7.31 24.00 0.55
CA CYS A 154 -6.93 23.11 -0.56
C CYS A 154 -6.00 23.85 -1.53
N GLN A 155 -4.81 23.31 -1.76
CA GLN A 155 -3.88 23.76 -2.78
C GLN A 155 -3.63 22.64 -3.79
N LEU A 156 -3.78 22.97 -5.07
CA LEU A 156 -3.46 22.06 -6.16
C LEU A 156 -2.06 22.38 -6.68
N ARG A 157 -1.21 21.36 -6.79
CA ARG A 157 0.15 21.48 -7.33
C ARG A 157 0.34 20.52 -8.50
N PRO A 158 1.19 20.84 -9.49
CA PRO A 158 1.63 19.84 -10.46
C PRO A 158 2.37 18.72 -9.72
N GLY A 159 2.21 17.47 -10.16
CA GLY A 159 3.01 16.36 -9.67
C GLY A 159 4.32 16.21 -10.44
N ARG A 160 4.85 14.99 -10.49
CA ARG A 160 6.11 14.63 -11.17
C ARG A 160 6.02 14.81 -12.68
N ASP A 161 4.85 14.54 -13.27
CA ASP A 161 4.61 14.66 -14.71
C ASP A 161 3.26 15.36 -14.99
N THR A 162 2.98 15.61 -16.27
CA THR A 162 1.71 16.21 -16.73
C THR A 162 0.51 15.27 -16.57
N THR A 163 0.76 14.00 -16.26
CA THR A 163 -0.26 12.98 -16.05
C THR A 163 -0.77 12.95 -14.61
N GLU A 164 -0.18 13.74 -13.71
CA GLU A 164 -0.54 13.78 -12.30
C GLU A 164 -0.56 15.18 -11.69
N MET A 165 -1.47 15.35 -10.73
CA MET A 165 -1.62 16.53 -9.90
C MET A 165 -1.70 16.09 -8.44
N ILE A 166 -1.24 16.96 -7.55
CA ILE A 166 -1.19 16.71 -6.12
C ILE A 166 -2.08 17.73 -5.41
N LEU A 167 -3.10 17.25 -4.70
CA LEU A 167 -3.93 18.06 -3.82
C LEU A 167 -3.35 18.01 -2.40
N ARG A 168 -2.88 19.16 -1.92
CA ARG A 168 -2.45 19.36 -0.54
C ARG A 168 -3.54 20.07 0.25
N VAL A 169 -3.84 19.57 1.44
CA VAL A 169 -4.81 20.20 2.34
C VAL A 169 -4.08 20.69 3.59
N LYS A 170 -4.26 21.96 3.94
CA LYS A 170 -3.65 22.55 5.13
C LYS A 170 -4.09 21.81 6.39
N GLY A 171 -3.13 21.45 7.25
CA GLY A 171 -3.40 20.73 8.49
C GLY A 171 -3.60 19.22 8.35
N VAL A 172 -3.62 18.67 7.13
CA VAL A 172 -3.70 17.22 6.90
C VAL A 172 -2.31 16.69 6.56
N LYS A 173 -1.88 15.63 7.24
CA LYS A 173 -0.62 14.95 6.91
C LYS A 173 -0.78 14.15 5.61
N GLY A 174 0.18 14.31 4.70
CA GLY A 174 0.20 13.64 3.41
C GLY A 174 -0.41 14.49 2.29
N HIS A 175 -0.54 13.88 1.11
CA HIS A 175 -1.03 14.54 -0.09
C HIS A 175 -1.89 13.58 -0.91
N PHE A 176 -2.90 14.12 -1.59
CA PHE A 176 -3.83 13.34 -2.39
C PHE A 176 -3.39 13.34 -3.86
N TRP A 177 -3.34 12.15 -4.45
CA TRP A 177 -2.88 11.93 -5.81
C TRP A 177 -4.07 11.97 -6.76
N ILE A 178 -4.01 12.87 -7.74
CA ILE A 178 -5.04 13.09 -8.76
C ILE A 178 -4.38 12.82 -10.12
N GLY A 179 -4.63 11.66 -10.72
CA GLY A 179 -4.13 11.44 -12.07
C GLY A 179 -5.07 12.04 -13.13
N THR A 180 -4.50 12.56 -14.21
CA THR A 180 -5.24 13.21 -15.29
C THR A 180 -5.58 12.23 -16.42
N LYS A 181 -4.80 11.14 -16.58
CA LYS A 181 -5.05 10.11 -17.61
C LYS A 181 -6.40 9.41 -17.40
N GLY A 182 -7.30 9.58 -18.37
CA GLY A 182 -8.67 9.03 -18.36
C GLY A 182 -9.57 9.65 -17.28
N ALA A 183 -9.25 10.87 -16.84
CA ALA A 183 -10.08 11.62 -15.91
C ALA A 183 -11.12 12.49 -16.64
N LEU A 184 -12.30 12.58 -16.05
CA LEU A 184 -13.39 13.45 -16.49
C LEU A 184 -13.39 14.71 -15.62
N ILE A 185 -13.22 15.89 -16.23
CA ILE A 185 -13.38 17.18 -15.55
C ILE A 185 -14.71 17.78 -15.96
N LYS A 186 -15.59 18.04 -14.98
CA LYS A 186 -16.97 18.51 -15.21
C LYS A 186 -17.72 17.66 -16.26
N GLY A 187 -17.47 16.35 -16.24
CA GLY A 187 -18.06 15.38 -17.17
C GLY A 187 -17.43 15.33 -18.56
N LYS A 188 -16.38 16.13 -18.86
CA LYS A 188 -15.66 16.09 -20.13
C LYS A 188 -14.32 15.38 -19.96
N ASP A 189 -13.97 14.50 -20.89
CA ASP A 189 -12.65 13.88 -20.92
C ASP A 189 -11.60 14.96 -21.19
N LEU A 190 -10.53 14.95 -20.40
CA LEU A 190 -9.43 15.90 -20.50
C LEU A 190 -8.60 15.68 -21.77
N GLY A 191 -8.73 14.53 -22.44
CA GLY A 191 -8.14 14.30 -23.77
C GLY A 191 -6.62 14.44 -23.83
N VAL A 192 -5.94 14.44 -22.67
CA VAL A 192 -4.48 14.53 -22.58
C VAL A 192 -3.92 13.19 -23.06
N GLN A 193 -3.58 13.14 -24.35
CA GLN A 193 -2.80 12.07 -24.97
C GLN A 193 -1.32 12.25 -24.67
#